data_AF-A0A9X8URI4-F1
#
_entry.id   AF-A0A9X8URI4-F1
#
_cell.length_a   1.000
_cell.length_b   1.000
_cell.length_c   1.000
_cell.angle_alpha   90.00
_cell.angle_beta   90.00
_cell.angle_gamma   90.00
#
_symmetry.space_group_name_H-M   'P 1'
#
loop_
_entity.id
_entity.type
_entity.pdbx_description
1 polymer ?
#
loop_
_entity_poly.entity_id
_entity_poly.type
_entity_poly.pdbx_seq_one_letter_code
_entity_poly.pdbx_strand_id
1 'polypeptide(L)'
;MPGRIARTRTAVRVADFLATREGKSHLSDYGWAQGMPIVMTQPAESLNDAMGMASIHGRAVLVAMLDPQTEELHMMHVTVPQAALKVTRACADRLTMEEFFERLATELIAEFRVKFWKNTAVAHKIPACPAMQSRTTSPARYPLPERCHAEAPVAAGASQ
;
A
#
# COMPACT_ATOMS: atom_id res chain seq x y z
N MET A 1 -12.52 10.62 -24.44
CA MET A 1 -11.18 10.95 -23.90
C MET A 1 -10.64 9.73 -23.16
N PRO A 2 -9.95 8.79 -23.83
CA PRO A 2 -9.32 7.64 -23.19
C PRO A 2 -7.98 8.08 -22.57
N GLY A 3 -7.71 7.71 -21.31
CA GLY A 3 -6.35 7.79 -20.76
C GLY A 3 -6.13 8.58 -19.46
N ARG A 4 -7.16 9.02 -18.73
CA ARG A 4 -6.91 9.41 -17.33
C ARG A 4 -6.82 8.15 -16.48
N ILE A 5 -5.60 7.70 -16.22
CA ILE A 5 -5.34 6.73 -15.14
C ILE A 5 -5.87 7.39 -13.86
N ALA A 6 -6.99 6.89 -13.35
CA ALA A 6 -7.54 7.32 -12.08
C ALA A 6 -6.50 7.00 -11.00
N ARG A 7 -5.84 8.04 -10.45
CA ARG A 7 -4.94 7.84 -9.32
C ARG A 7 -5.76 7.42 -8.12
N THR A 8 -5.33 6.35 -7.46
CA THR A 8 -5.91 5.96 -6.18
C THR A 8 -5.55 7.00 -5.13
N ARG A 9 -6.34 7.07 -4.07
CA ARG A 9 -6.04 7.96 -2.95
C ARG A 9 -4.67 7.63 -2.32
N THR A 10 -4.35 6.35 -2.16
CA THR A 10 -3.03 5.89 -1.70
C THR A 10 -1.90 6.45 -2.56
N ALA A 11 -2.06 6.47 -3.90
CA ALA A 11 -1.07 7.03 -4.80
C ALA A 11 -0.82 8.51 -4.59
N VAL A 12 -1.89 9.29 -4.38
CA VAL A 12 -1.77 10.73 -4.08
C VAL A 12 -1.04 10.93 -2.76
N ARG A 13 -1.39 10.16 -1.72
CA ARG A 13 -0.79 10.24 -0.40
C ARG A 13 0.70 9.90 -0.41
N VAL A 14 1.09 8.84 -1.11
CA VAL A 14 2.50 8.48 -1.30
C VAL A 14 3.24 9.57 -2.08
N ALA A 15 2.64 10.11 -3.15
CA ALA A 15 3.28 11.15 -3.96
C ALA A 15 3.49 12.45 -3.17
N ASP A 16 2.50 12.88 -2.39
CA ASP A 16 2.61 14.06 -1.54
C ASP A 16 3.66 13.87 -0.44
N PHE A 17 3.71 12.70 0.19
CA PHE A 17 4.71 12.37 1.19
C PHE A 17 6.13 12.40 0.60
N LEU A 18 6.34 11.73 -0.53
CA LEU A 18 7.62 11.73 -1.25
C LEU A 18 8.00 13.09 -1.84
N ALA A 19 7.08 14.02 -2.02
CA ALA A 19 7.40 15.35 -2.49
C ALA A 19 8.12 16.21 -1.43
N THR A 20 8.07 15.80 -0.16
CA THR A 20 8.73 16.50 0.95
C THR A 20 10.15 15.99 1.18
N ARG A 21 11.04 16.87 1.67
CA ARG A 21 12.38 16.44 2.11
C ARG A 21 12.30 15.52 3.32
N GLU A 22 11.40 15.83 4.25
CA GLU A 22 11.14 15.03 5.46
C GLU A 22 10.72 13.60 5.10
N GLY A 23 9.74 13.43 4.22
CA GLY A 23 9.27 12.10 3.83
C GLY A 23 10.34 11.26 3.13
N LYS A 24 11.14 11.85 2.25
CA LYS A 24 12.30 11.15 1.64
C LYS A 24 13.34 10.76 2.69
N SER A 25 13.67 11.67 3.62
CA SER A 25 14.63 11.41 4.69
C SER A 25 14.15 10.26 5.57
N HIS A 26 12.91 10.35 6.05
CA HIS A 26 12.28 9.33 6.88
C HIS A 26 12.32 7.96 6.22
N LEU A 27 11.89 7.84 4.96
CA LEU A 27 11.95 6.56 4.25
C LEU A 27 13.38 6.04 4.07
N SER A 28 14.35 6.93 3.86
CA SER A 28 15.75 6.55 3.70
C SER A 28 16.32 5.91 4.96
N ASP A 29 15.91 6.39 6.14
CA ASP A 29 16.28 5.80 7.43
C ASP A 29 15.75 4.36 7.60
N TYR A 30 14.72 3.98 6.84
CA TYR A 30 14.13 2.64 6.81
C TYR A 30 14.41 1.89 5.50
N GLY A 31 15.54 2.19 4.85
CA GLY A 31 16.07 1.40 3.73
C GLY A 31 15.50 1.73 2.37
N TRP A 32 14.67 2.77 2.24
CA TRP A 32 14.26 3.26 0.93
C TRP A 32 15.43 3.97 0.23
N ALA A 33 15.52 3.76 -1.08
CA ALA A 33 16.42 4.51 -1.94
C ALA A 33 15.66 5.01 -3.16
N GLN A 34 16.14 6.09 -3.77
CA GLN A 34 15.55 6.60 -5.00
C GLN A 34 15.52 5.51 -6.07
N GLY A 35 14.36 5.32 -6.68
CA GLY A 35 14.13 4.26 -7.67
C GLY A 35 13.70 2.93 -7.08
N MET A 36 13.63 2.76 -5.75
CA MET A 36 12.97 1.60 -5.13
C MET A 36 11.46 1.61 -5.45
N PRO A 37 10.86 0.48 -5.86
CA PRO A 37 9.44 0.40 -6.17
C PRO A 37 8.57 0.61 -4.93
N ILE A 38 7.39 1.20 -5.14
CA ILE A 38 6.34 1.30 -4.14
C ILE A 38 5.09 0.60 -4.67
N VAL A 39 4.72 -0.49 -4.03
CA VAL A 39 3.48 -1.22 -4.29
C VAL A 39 2.38 -0.59 -3.45
N MET A 40 1.30 -0.16 -4.09
CA MET A 40 0.14 0.41 -3.40
C MET A 40 -0.95 -0.66 -3.35
N THR A 41 -1.45 -0.94 -2.14
CA THR A 41 -2.43 -1.99 -1.90
C THR A 41 -3.71 -1.43 -1.30
N GLN A 42 -4.77 -2.23 -1.29
CA GLN A 42 -5.99 -1.97 -0.51
C GLN A 42 -6.02 -2.82 0.77
N PRO A 43 -6.75 -2.37 1.83
CA PRO A 43 -6.89 -3.14 3.08
C PRO A 43 -7.40 -4.57 2.87
N ALA A 44 -8.43 -4.73 2.04
CA ALA A 44 -9.05 -6.02 1.74
C ALA A 44 -8.30 -6.85 0.68
N GLU A 45 -7.22 -6.31 0.09
CA GLU A 45 -6.40 -7.07 -0.86
C GLU A 45 -5.67 -8.19 -0.13
N SER A 46 -5.57 -9.36 -0.76
CA SER A 46 -4.87 -10.49 -0.14
C SER A 46 -3.37 -10.22 -0.10
N LEU A 47 -2.68 -10.67 0.95
CA LEU A 47 -1.22 -10.58 1.05
C LEU A 47 -0.55 -11.28 -0.15
N ASN A 48 -1.13 -12.38 -0.63
CA ASN A 48 -0.62 -13.10 -1.79
C ASN A 48 -0.65 -12.23 -3.06
N ASP A 49 -1.74 -11.50 -3.31
CA ASP A 49 -1.87 -10.69 -4.53
C ASP A 49 -0.93 -9.47 -4.50
N ALA A 50 -0.88 -8.76 -3.36
CA ALA A 50 0.02 -7.64 -3.16
C ALA A 50 1.50 -8.07 -3.30
N MET A 51 1.87 -9.24 -2.75
CA MET A 51 3.23 -9.77 -2.89
C MET A 51 3.51 -10.33 -4.29
N GLY A 52 2.48 -10.76 -5.02
CA GLY A 52 2.59 -11.13 -6.43
C GLY A 52 3.05 -9.93 -7.26
N MET A 53 2.45 -8.77 -7.02
CA MET A 53 2.87 -7.50 -7.62
C MET A 53 4.28 -7.09 -7.19
N ALA A 54 4.61 -7.19 -5.90
CA ALA A 54 5.96 -6.92 -5.40
C ALA A 54 7.03 -7.79 -6.09
N SER A 55 6.71 -9.05 -6.35
CA SER A 55 7.62 -10.03 -6.95
C SER A 55 8.09 -9.66 -8.36
N ILE A 56 7.27 -8.93 -9.12
CA ILE A 56 7.59 -8.50 -10.50
C ILE A 56 8.87 -7.65 -10.53
N HIS A 57 9.17 -6.94 -9.44
CA HIS A 57 10.31 -6.04 -9.40
C HIS A 57 11.65 -6.72 -9.17
N GLY A 58 11.68 -7.96 -8.65
CA GLY A 58 12.92 -8.71 -8.39
C GLY A 58 13.88 -8.07 -7.38
N ARG A 59 13.41 -7.09 -6.59
CA ARG A 59 14.19 -6.34 -5.60
C ARG A 59 13.29 -5.94 -4.43
N ALA A 60 13.90 -5.42 -3.36
CA ALA A 60 13.16 -4.90 -2.22
C ALA A 60 12.19 -3.79 -2.65
N VAL A 61 11.04 -3.71 -1.98
CA VAL A 61 9.98 -2.74 -2.28
C VAL A 61 9.50 -2.08 -1.00
N LEU A 62 8.90 -0.90 -1.14
CA LEU A 62 7.97 -0.42 -0.13
C LEU A 62 6.56 -0.88 -0.49
N VAL A 63 5.77 -1.19 0.52
CA VAL A 63 4.33 -1.44 0.38
C VAL A 63 3.60 -0.35 1.13
N ALA A 64 2.62 0.28 0.49
CA ALA A 64 1.88 1.41 1.02
C ALA A 64 0.37 1.14 0.99
N MET A 65 -0.30 1.52 2.07
CA MET A 65 -1.75 1.37 2.25
C MET A 65 -2.27 2.60 2.98
N LEU A 66 -3.54 2.94 2.76
CA LEU A 66 -4.24 3.85 3.67
C LEU A 66 -5.05 3.02 4.66
N ASP A 67 -4.92 3.38 5.93
CA ASP A 67 -5.82 2.88 6.96
C ASP A 67 -7.27 3.26 6.61
N PRO A 68 -8.22 2.31 6.59
CA PRO A 68 -9.59 2.58 6.16
C PRO A 68 -10.36 3.47 7.15
N GLN A 69 -9.95 3.53 8.43
CA GLN A 69 -10.61 4.30 9.48
C GLN A 69 -9.98 5.69 9.64
N THR A 70 -8.65 5.75 9.70
CA THR A 70 -7.91 6.98 10.00
C THR A 70 -7.41 7.70 8.75
N GLU A 71 -7.45 7.05 7.59
CA GLU A 71 -6.90 7.54 6.32
C GLU A 71 -5.40 7.88 6.39
N GLU A 72 -4.71 7.40 7.43
CA GLU A 72 -3.27 7.58 7.59
C GLU A 72 -2.51 6.70 6.62
N LEU A 73 -1.37 7.21 6.14
CA LEU A 73 -0.50 6.45 5.26
C LEU A 73 0.31 5.45 6.10
N HIS A 74 0.09 4.16 5.88
CA HIS A 74 0.87 3.07 6.45
C HIS A 74 1.85 2.53 5.41
N MET A 75 3.10 2.33 5.81
CA MET A 75 4.13 1.80 4.93
C MET A 75 4.95 0.71 5.61
N MET A 76 5.43 -0.24 4.82
CA MET A 76 6.41 -1.23 5.24
C MET A 76 7.47 -1.43 4.16
N HIS A 77 8.69 -1.75 4.56
CA HIS A 77 9.74 -2.23 3.67
C HIS A 77 9.68 -3.76 3.60
N VAL A 78 9.71 -4.32 2.39
CA VAL A 78 9.70 -5.77 2.16
C VAL A 78 10.94 -6.16 1.38
N THR A 79 11.71 -7.12 1.92
CA THR A 79 12.89 -7.67 1.27
C THR A 79 12.51 -8.62 0.12
N VAL A 80 13.47 -8.92 -0.74
CA VAL A 80 13.37 -10.11 -1.61
C VAL A 80 13.40 -11.37 -0.73
N PRO A 81 12.71 -12.46 -1.10
CA PRO A 81 12.87 -13.75 -0.44
C PRO A 81 14.33 -14.23 -0.43
N GLN A 82 14.88 -14.58 0.73
CA GLN A 82 16.30 -14.89 0.90
C GLN A 82 16.53 -16.36 1.27
N ALA A 83 17.44 -17.04 0.56
CA ALA A 83 17.79 -18.44 0.84
C ALA A 83 18.52 -18.63 2.18
N ALA A 84 19.10 -17.55 2.73
CA ALA A 84 19.79 -17.57 4.02
C ALA A 84 18.83 -17.63 5.22
N LEU A 85 17.54 -17.33 5.02
CA LEU A 85 16.54 -17.36 6.08
C LEU A 85 15.90 -18.74 6.20
N LYS A 86 15.49 -19.09 7.42
CA LYS A 86 14.71 -20.31 7.67
C LYS A 86 13.40 -20.22 6.89
N VAL A 87 13.11 -21.23 6.07
CA VAL A 87 11.86 -21.29 5.30
C VAL A 87 10.68 -21.47 6.27
N THR A 88 9.79 -20.48 6.32
CA THR A 88 8.60 -20.50 7.18
C THR A 88 7.42 -21.12 6.44
N ARG A 89 6.35 -21.45 7.18
CA ARG A 89 5.09 -21.85 6.56
C ARG A 89 4.53 -20.67 5.76
N ALA A 90 3.95 -20.97 4.60
CA ALA A 90 3.25 -19.95 3.83
C ALA A 90 2.09 -19.37 4.66
N CYS A 91 1.92 -18.04 4.56
CA CYS A 91 0.77 -17.33 5.10
C CYS A 91 -0.54 -17.90 4.55
N ALA A 92 -1.62 -17.76 5.31
CA ALA A 92 -2.94 -18.22 4.88
C ALA A 92 -3.42 -17.45 3.64
N ASP A 93 -4.10 -18.12 2.73
CA ASP A 93 -4.54 -17.52 1.45
C ASP A 93 -5.51 -16.35 1.62
N ARG A 94 -6.27 -16.34 2.71
CA ARG A 94 -7.23 -15.28 3.06
C ARG A 94 -6.63 -14.15 3.90
N LEU A 95 -5.35 -14.22 4.25
CA LEU A 95 -4.70 -13.18 5.05
C LEU A 95 -4.69 -11.88 4.24
N THR A 96 -5.32 -10.84 4.75
CA THR A 96 -5.40 -9.54 4.08
C THR A 96 -4.18 -8.68 4.39
N MET A 97 -3.99 -7.62 3.61
CA MET A 97 -2.95 -6.64 3.88
C MET A 97 -3.20 -5.88 5.18
N GLU A 98 -4.46 -5.56 5.51
CA GLU A 98 -4.82 -4.92 6.78
C GLU A 98 -4.41 -5.78 7.98
N GLU A 99 -4.82 -7.05 8.01
CA GLU A 99 -4.47 -8.01 9.06
C GLU A 99 -2.94 -8.17 9.19
N PHE A 100 -2.21 -8.11 8.07
CA PHE A 100 -0.75 -8.20 8.07
C PHE A 100 -0.08 -6.94 8.61
N PHE A 101 -0.58 -5.75 8.26
CA PHE A 101 -0.12 -4.47 8.82
C PHE A 101 -0.39 -4.39 10.33
N GLU A 102 -1.53 -4.88 10.82
CA GLU A 102 -1.86 -4.92 12.25
C GLU A 102 -0.89 -5.82 13.04
N ARG A 103 -0.54 -7.01 12.50
CA ARG A 103 0.47 -7.88 13.11
C ARG A 103 1.82 -7.16 13.22
N LEU A 104 2.26 -6.55 12.12
CA LEU A 104 3.49 -5.75 12.08
C LEU A 104 3.45 -4.53 12.99
N ALA A 105 2.26 -4.01 13.33
CA ALA A 105 2.14 -2.91 14.27
C ALA A 105 2.59 -3.29 15.69
N THR A 106 2.49 -4.56 16.05
CA THR A 106 2.94 -5.09 17.34
C THR A 106 4.38 -5.57 17.30
N GLU A 107 4.80 -6.23 16.21
CA GLU A 107 6.09 -6.91 16.13
C GLU A 107 7.21 -6.09 15.49
N LEU A 108 6.88 -5.00 14.77
CA LEU A 108 7.76 -4.14 13.94
C LEU A 108 8.48 -4.85 12.79
N ILE A 109 8.79 -6.14 12.93
CA ILE A 109 9.46 -6.97 11.95
C ILE A 109 8.74 -8.31 11.89
N ALA A 110 8.44 -8.80 10.68
CA ALA A 110 7.83 -10.11 10.48
C ALA A 110 8.58 -10.90 9.41
N GLU A 111 9.00 -12.11 9.75
CA GLU A 111 9.44 -13.11 8.78
C GLU A 111 8.21 -13.82 8.20
N PHE A 112 8.05 -13.80 6.89
CA PHE A 112 6.86 -14.34 6.25
C PHE A 112 7.16 -14.93 4.86
N ARG A 113 6.24 -15.75 4.37
CA ARG A 113 6.32 -16.35 3.05
C ARG A 113 4.94 -16.42 2.43
N VAL A 114 4.78 -15.99 1.18
CA VAL A 114 3.56 -16.21 0.40
C VAL A 114 3.66 -17.51 -0.40
N LYS A 115 2.52 -18.05 -0.83
CA LYS A 115 2.43 -19.44 -1.32
C LYS A 115 3.31 -19.76 -2.54
N PHE A 116 3.58 -18.76 -3.38
CA PHE A 116 4.41 -18.91 -4.59
C PHE A 116 5.89 -18.56 -4.37
N TRP A 117 6.30 -18.17 -3.17
CA TRP A 117 7.72 -17.97 -2.83
C TRP A 117 8.34 -19.25 -2.28
N LYS A 118 9.56 -19.55 -2.76
CA LYS A 118 10.37 -20.66 -2.26
C LYS A 118 10.99 -20.36 -0.90
N ASN A 119 11.40 -19.13 -0.67
CA ASN A 119 12.13 -18.69 0.53
C ASN A 119 11.32 -17.69 1.36
N THR A 120 11.75 -17.45 2.59
CA THR A 120 11.18 -16.44 3.50
C THR A 120 11.67 -15.03 3.09
N ALA A 121 10.79 -14.04 3.21
CA ALA A 121 11.11 -12.63 3.14
C ALA A 121 10.89 -11.97 4.50
N VAL A 122 11.40 -10.75 4.68
CA VAL A 122 11.20 -9.96 5.89
C VAL A 122 10.43 -8.70 5.55
N ALA A 123 9.39 -8.42 6.33
CA ALA A 123 8.69 -7.15 6.33
C ALA A 123 9.11 -6.34 7.55
N HIS A 124 9.41 -5.07 7.36
CA HIS A 124 9.72 -4.11 8.41
C HIS A 124 8.70 -2.99 8.37
N LYS A 125 7.99 -2.77 9.48
CA LYS A 125 7.09 -1.63 9.61
C LYS A 125 7.91 -0.34 9.56
N ILE A 126 7.45 0.61 8.75
CA ILE A 126 7.97 1.96 8.79
C ILE A 126 7.14 2.72 9.84
N PRO A 127 7.77 3.23 10.92
CA PRO A 127 7.06 4.00 11.94
C PRO A 127 6.36 5.20 11.33
N ALA A 128 5.16 5.51 11.82
CA ALA A 128 4.44 6.69 11.41
C ALA A 128 5.20 7.95 11.84
N CYS A 129 5.22 8.97 10.99
CA CYS A 129 5.70 10.31 11.31
C CYS A 129 4.59 11.34 11.00
N PRO A 130 4.69 12.57 11.53
CA PRO A 130 3.65 13.60 11.33
C PRO A 130 3.30 13.84 9.85
N ALA A 131 4.31 13.77 8.95
CA ALA A 131 4.09 13.93 7.52
C ALA A 131 3.26 12.79 6.88
N MET A 132 3.27 11.57 7.44
CA MET A 132 2.41 10.46 6.99
C MET A 132 0.95 10.62 7.44
N GLN A 133 0.74 11.31 8.57
CA GLN A 133 -0.57 11.59 9.16
C GLN A 133 -1.25 12.82 8.53
N SER A 134 -0.45 13.77 8.01
CA SER A 134 -0.96 15.00 7.40
C SER A 134 -1.91 14.70 6.26
N ARG A 135 -3.23 14.90 6.42
CA ARG A 135 -4.24 14.64 5.37
C ARG A 135 -4.22 15.66 4.22
N THR A 136 -3.34 16.65 4.28
CA THR A 136 -3.21 17.71 3.28
C THR A 136 -2.64 17.12 1.99
N THR A 137 -3.53 16.70 1.09
CA THR A 137 -3.16 16.46 -0.30
C THR A 137 -3.19 17.78 -1.05
N SER A 138 -2.20 18.09 -1.90
CA SER A 138 -2.32 19.27 -2.77
C SER A 138 -3.22 18.92 -3.97
N PRO A 139 -4.49 19.36 -4.02
CA PRO A 139 -5.39 19.03 -5.14
C PRO A 139 -4.85 19.58 -6.46
N ALA A 140 -4.08 20.68 -6.41
CA ALA A 140 -3.42 21.27 -7.57
C ALA A 140 -2.34 20.35 -8.20
N ARG A 141 -1.71 19.46 -7.41
CA ARG A 141 -0.69 18.53 -7.92
C ARG A 141 -1.31 17.28 -8.53
N TYR A 142 -2.37 16.75 -7.92
CA TYR A 142 -2.95 15.45 -8.29
C TYR A 142 -4.49 15.46 -8.18
N PRO A 143 -5.22 15.87 -9.23
CA PRO A 143 -6.68 15.80 -9.22
C PRO A 143 -7.15 14.34 -9.14
N LEU A 144 -7.97 14.03 -8.13
CA LEU A 144 -8.69 12.77 -7.99
C LEU A 144 -10.01 12.85 -8.78
N PRO A 145 -10.47 11.76 -9.41
CA PRO A 145 -11.82 11.74 -9.99
C PRO A 145 -12.86 11.86 -8.88
N GLU A 146 -13.77 12.82 -9.01
CA GLU A 146 -14.91 12.98 -8.11
C GLU A 146 -15.81 11.74 -8.21
N ARG A 147 -16.22 11.18 -7.07
CA ARG A 147 -17.21 10.10 -7.04
C ARG A 147 -18.56 10.69 -7.47
N CYS A 148 -18.95 10.54 -8.74
CA CYS A 148 -20.33 10.75 -9.15
C CYS A 148 -21.20 9.65 -8.52
N HIS A 149 -21.77 9.92 -7.35
CA HIS A 149 -22.99 9.24 -6.92
C HIS A 149 -24.13 9.75 -7.80
N ALA A 150 -24.32 9.13 -8.96
CA ALA A 150 -25.56 9.28 -9.72
C ALA A 150 -26.60 8.33 -9.10
N GLU A 151 -27.31 8.80 -8.08
CA GLU A 151 -28.64 8.26 -7.80
C GLU A 151 -29.54 8.62 -8.98
N ALA A 152 -29.85 7.64 -9.82
CA ALA A 152 -30.83 7.80 -10.88
C ALA A 152 -32.22 7.92 -10.23
N PRO A 153 -32.98 9.01 -10.46
CA PRO A 153 -34.37 9.04 -10.03
C PRO A 153 -35.18 8.03 -10.87
N VAL A 154 -35.82 7.09 -10.18
CA VAL A 154 -36.78 6.14 -10.77
C VAL A 154 -37.95 6.97 -11.32
N ALA A 155 -38.01 7.09 -12.65
CA ALA A 155 -39.18 7.64 -13.33
C ALA A 155 -40.35 6.67 -13.14
N ALA A 156 -41.28 7.01 -12.24
CA ALA A 156 -42.59 6.39 -12.18
C ALA A 156 -43.34 6.74 -13.47
N GLY A 157 -43.37 5.81 -14.41
CA GLY A 157 -44.24 5.87 -15.59
C GLY A 157 -45.69 5.75 -15.15
N ALA A 158 -46.42 6.86 -15.18
CA ALA A 158 -47.86 6.85 -15.29
C ALA A 158 -48.22 6.60 -16.75
N SER A 159 -49.03 5.58 -17.00
CA SER A 159 -49.78 5.45 -18.26
C SER A 159 -51.09 4.71 -18.03
N GLN A 160 -52.14 5.48 -18.33
CA GLN A 160 -53.54 5.16 -18.67
C GLN A 160 -54.48 4.74 -17.55
#